data_AF-A0A375J6L8-F1
#
_entry.id   AF-A0A375J6L8-F1
#
_cell.length_a   1.000
_cell.length_b   1.000
_cell.length_c   1.000
_cell.angle_alpha   90.00
_cell.angle_beta   90.00
_cell.angle_gamma   90.00
#
_symmetry.space_group_name_H-M   'P 1'
#
loop_
_entity.id
_entity.type
_entity.pdbx_description
1 polymer ?
#
loop_
_entity_poly.entity_id
_entity_poly.type
_entity_poly.pdbx_seq_one_letter_code
_entity_poly.pdbx_strand_id
1 'polypeptide(L)'
;MTVIDESGRMLRAQWRALCAARGARWALLLCAVALCACALASGLGARAWHDRFQQLEASAGAALRQAGTHPSPAAPDEAAMAAFRFARAHAPAALLPAAGGRALTSGMLELLPPAIRVTVESRHTDARNEEKLGNPLLQRYGMVDLATAVALLVPLLLVCLGAGIVQGEREQGTWRMSLAQGATGWRLLLAAMAVRAGAVWMVAVLASLLAFLLDPAATLRAFAAWVFCLTAFVVFWSAASAWLNLLAGSAATAVLAGLGLWAVVTFGAPAVIAAATDRVAPMPSRLAAIVQMRAAQQSAEAAAAELVQAWYRANPQWAPAAQRQHTWPVSFMPRYLEQAARIEPIAAAFERVRAQRFEHAEGWGWLSPPLSLLLAADRLAGHDAPRYARYMAQVNRFEAEWRAFFVPRIMSYRGVLPHDYANAPRFAWADRSPWHAVWRAGLQQLALAAVLLALLWRCRARLARP
;
A
#
# COMPACT_ATOMS: atom_id res chain seq x y z
N MET A 1 9.27 20.74 45.12
CA MET A 1 10.23 21.14 44.06
C MET A 1 11.27 20.05 43.72
N THR A 2 11.12 18.80 44.16
CA THR A 2 12.24 17.84 44.28
C THR A 2 12.29 16.70 43.26
N VAL A 3 11.16 16.15 42.76
CA VAL A 3 11.15 14.99 41.84
C VAL A 3 11.25 15.37 40.35
N ILE A 4 10.64 16.48 39.96
CA ILE A 4 10.63 16.98 38.57
C ILE A 4 12.03 17.47 38.18
N ASP A 5 12.72 18.16 39.09
CA ASP A 5 14.06 18.70 38.84
C ASP A 5 15.14 17.61 38.76
N GLU A 6 15.03 16.56 39.59
CA GLU A 6 15.87 15.35 39.47
C GLU A 6 15.69 14.65 38.12
N SER A 7 14.44 14.48 37.68
CA SER A 7 14.14 13.81 36.40
C SER A 7 14.69 14.63 35.22
N GLY A 8 14.56 15.96 35.26
CA GLY A 8 15.14 16.84 34.24
C GLY A 8 16.67 16.87 34.24
N ARG A 9 17.33 16.76 35.40
CA ARG A 9 18.80 16.60 35.49
C ARG A 9 19.25 15.27 34.89
N MET A 10 18.54 14.18 35.17
CA MET A 10 18.85 12.85 34.64
C MET A 10 18.71 12.78 33.11
N LEU A 11 17.62 13.35 32.56
CA LEU A 11 17.44 13.43 31.09
C LEU A 11 18.53 14.27 30.43
N ARG A 12 18.92 15.41 31.01
CA ARG A 12 20.03 16.24 30.50
C ARG A 12 21.37 15.51 30.52
N ALA A 13 21.65 14.75 31.58
CA ALA A 13 22.86 13.94 31.67
C ALA A 13 22.89 12.85 30.58
N GLN A 14 21.78 12.14 30.39
CA GLN A 14 21.64 11.12 29.35
C GLN A 14 21.75 11.71 27.93
N TRP A 15 21.20 12.90 27.69
CA TRP A 15 21.37 13.62 26.42
C TRP A 15 22.83 13.97 26.15
N ARG A 16 23.54 14.52 27.15
CA ARG A 16 24.98 14.81 27.03
C ARG A 16 25.79 13.54 26.77
N ALA A 17 25.47 12.44 27.44
CA ALA A 17 26.12 11.16 27.21
C ALA A 17 25.92 10.65 25.76
N LEU A 18 24.69 10.77 25.24
CA LEU A 18 24.38 10.41 23.85
C LEU A 18 25.17 11.29 22.86
N CYS A 19 25.23 12.60 23.09
CA CYS A 19 26.00 13.53 22.25
C CYS A 19 27.51 13.32 22.36
N ALA A 20 28.02 12.90 23.51
CA ALA A 20 29.46 12.63 23.69
C ALA A 20 29.90 11.37 22.93
N ALA A 21 29.03 10.34 22.90
CA ALA A 21 29.31 9.08 22.24
C ALA A 21 29.46 9.25 20.72
N ARG A 22 30.70 9.19 20.23
CA ARG A 22 31.04 9.36 18.79
C ARG A 22 30.30 8.35 17.92
N GLY A 23 30.25 7.07 18.33
CA GLY A 23 29.54 6.03 17.59
C GLY A 23 28.03 6.29 17.47
N ALA A 24 27.39 6.74 18.56
CA ALA A 24 25.96 7.04 18.56
C ALA A 24 25.61 8.22 17.64
N ARG A 25 26.45 9.26 17.61
CA ARG A 25 26.28 10.40 16.70
C ARG A 25 26.38 9.97 15.23
N TRP A 26 27.39 9.19 14.88
CA TRP A 26 27.53 8.68 13.51
C TRP A 26 26.38 7.76 13.12
N ALA A 27 25.93 6.89 14.02
CA ALA A 27 24.77 6.03 13.77
C ALA A 27 23.49 6.83 13.52
N LEU A 28 23.21 7.85 14.35
CA LEU A 28 22.08 8.76 14.16
C LEU A 28 22.19 9.56 12.85
N LEU A 29 23.37 10.08 12.53
CA LEU A 29 23.62 10.84 11.31
C LEU A 29 23.44 9.98 10.06
N LEU A 30 24.02 8.79 10.03
CA LEU A 30 23.89 7.86 8.90
C LEU A 30 22.45 7.41 8.71
N CYS A 31 21.73 7.13 9.80
CA CYS A 31 20.30 6.82 9.74
C CYS A 31 19.49 8.02 9.25
N ALA A 32 19.78 9.24 9.71
CA ALA A 32 19.12 10.45 9.24
C ALA A 32 19.35 10.68 7.74
N VAL A 33 20.59 10.53 7.26
CA VAL A 33 20.92 10.65 5.84
C VAL A 33 20.19 9.59 5.01
N ALA A 34 20.19 8.32 5.47
CA ALA A 34 19.49 7.24 4.77
C ALA A 34 17.97 7.47 4.72
N LEU A 35 17.35 7.84 5.84
CA LEU A 35 15.91 8.12 5.91
C LEU A 35 15.54 9.37 5.10
N CYS A 36 16.34 10.43 5.12
CA CYS A 36 16.13 11.60 4.28
C CYS A 36 16.26 11.27 2.79
N ALA A 37 17.24 10.45 2.39
CA ALA A 37 17.35 10.00 1.00
C ALA A 37 16.12 9.20 0.55
N CYS A 38 15.63 8.28 1.40
CA CYS A 38 14.40 7.53 1.12
C CYS A 38 13.16 8.43 1.11
N ALA A 39 13.10 9.43 1.99
CA ALA A 39 12.02 10.41 2.05
C ALA A 39 11.97 11.29 0.80
N LEU A 40 13.12 11.76 0.31
CA LEU A 40 13.24 12.50 -0.93
C LEU A 40 12.80 11.64 -2.13
N ALA A 41 13.30 10.40 -2.22
CA ALA A 41 12.92 9.49 -3.29
C ALA A 41 11.41 9.19 -3.29
N SER A 42 10.84 8.88 -2.12
CA SER A 42 9.42 8.55 -1.99
C SER A 42 8.51 9.77 -2.20
N GLY A 43 8.90 10.94 -1.70
CA GLY A 43 8.18 12.20 -1.88
C GLY A 43 8.18 12.69 -3.33
N LEU A 44 9.34 12.67 -3.99
CA LEU A 44 9.43 12.99 -5.42
C LEU A 44 8.68 11.98 -6.28
N GLY A 45 8.71 10.69 -5.92
CA GLY A 45 7.92 9.65 -6.55
C GLY A 45 6.41 9.89 -6.42
N ALA A 46 5.94 10.32 -5.24
CA ALA A 46 4.55 10.70 -5.02
C ALA A 46 4.13 11.90 -5.87
N ARG A 47 4.98 12.93 -5.98
CA ARG A 47 4.74 14.09 -6.84
C ARG A 47 4.67 13.71 -8.33
N ALA A 48 5.64 12.95 -8.82
CA ALA A 48 5.64 12.48 -10.20
C ALA A 48 4.41 11.61 -10.52
N TRP A 49 3.95 10.82 -9.55
CA TRP A 49 2.70 10.06 -9.67
C TRP A 49 1.49 11.00 -9.79
N HIS A 50 1.42 12.05 -8.97
CA HIS A 50 0.34 13.04 -9.01
C HIS A 50 0.28 13.78 -10.35
N ASP A 51 1.43 14.21 -10.87
CA ASP A 51 1.50 14.90 -12.16
C ASP A 51 1.00 14.00 -13.31
N ARG A 52 1.40 12.72 -13.31
CA ARG A 52 0.90 11.72 -14.27
C ARG A 52 -0.60 11.47 -14.13
N PHE A 53 -1.09 11.42 -12.89
CA PHE A 53 -2.52 11.24 -12.61
C PHE A 53 -3.36 12.38 -13.21
N GLN A 54 -2.94 13.64 -12.97
CA GLN A 54 -3.61 14.83 -13.51
C GLN A 54 -3.61 14.84 -15.05
N GLN A 55 -2.50 14.44 -15.69
CA GLN A 55 -2.43 14.34 -17.15
C GLN A 55 -3.42 13.30 -17.72
N LEU A 56 -3.52 12.14 -17.06
CA LEU A 56 -4.46 11.08 -17.46
C LEU A 56 -5.91 11.52 -17.29
N GLU A 57 -6.23 12.21 -16.20
CA GLU A 57 -7.58 12.76 -15.96
C GLU A 57 -7.97 13.83 -16.99
N ALA A 58 -7.06 14.77 -17.27
CA ALA A 58 -7.29 15.85 -18.24
C ALA A 58 -7.48 15.31 -19.67
N SER A 59 -6.68 14.32 -20.08
CA SER A 59 -6.80 13.69 -21.40
C SER A 59 -8.11 12.92 -21.58
N ALA A 60 -8.58 12.21 -20.54
CA ALA A 60 -9.87 11.51 -20.57
C ALA A 60 -11.06 12.47 -20.78
N GLY A 61 -11.07 13.62 -20.09
CA GLY A 61 -12.11 14.64 -20.24
C GLY A 61 -12.08 15.40 -21.57
N ALA A 62 -10.92 15.50 -22.22
CA ALA A 62 -10.78 16.12 -23.54
C ALA A 62 -11.34 15.24 -24.66
N ALA A 63 -11.09 13.92 -24.61
CA ALA A 63 -11.53 12.98 -25.65
C ALA A 63 -13.06 12.92 -25.82
N LEU A 64 -13.81 12.88 -24.72
CA LEU A 64 -15.28 12.91 -24.73
C LEU A 64 -15.84 14.21 -25.33
N ARG A 65 -15.22 15.35 -25.01
CA ARG A 65 -15.65 16.66 -25.54
C ARG A 65 -15.40 16.76 -27.04
N GLN A 66 -14.24 16.32 -27.51
CA GLN A 66 -13.90 16.34 -28.93
C GLN A 66 -14.83 15.43 -29.75
N ALA A 67 -15.16 14.24 -29.26
CA ALA A 67 -16.09 13.34 -29.96
C ALA A 67 -17.50 13.93 -30.14
N GLY A 68 -17.98 14.70 -29.18
CA GLY A 68 -19.26 15.41 -29.29
C GLY A 68 -19.28 16.54 -30.33
N THR A 69 -18.15 16.91 -30.93
CA THR A 69 -18.08 17.98 -31.96
C THR A 69 -18.04 17.45 -33.39
N HIS A 70 -17.75 16.17 -33.57
CA HIS A 70 -17.71 15.56 -34.90
C HIS A 70 -19.10 15.02 -35.29
N PRO A 71 -19.61 15.35 -36.49
CA PRO A 71 -20.88 14.80 -36.96
C PRO A 71 -20.79 13.28 -37.13
N SER A 72 -21.88 12.59 -36.82
CA SER A 72 -21.96 11.14 -37.06
C SER A 72 -21.95 10.87 -38.57
N PRO A 73 -21.25 9.82 -39.04
CA PRO A 73 -21.34 9.38 -40.43
C PRO A 73 -22.78 9.10 -40.85
N ALA A 74 -23.13 9.42 -42.10
CA ALA A 74 -24.46 9.19 -42.65
C ALA A 74 -24.70 7.71 -42.99
N ALA A 75 -23.64 6.98 -43.39
CA ALA A 75 -23.73 5.55 -43.69
C ALA A 75 -23.85 4.74 -42.39
N PRO A 76 -24.85 3.84 -42.26
CA PRO A 76 -25.08 3.09 -41.00
C PRO A 76 -23.90 2.24 -40.54
N ASP A 77 -23.17 1.64 -41.47
CA ASP A 77 -22.00 0.80 -41.16
C ASP A 77 -20.82 1.64 -40.66
N GLU A 78 -20.62 2.82 -41.25
CA GLU A 78 -19.62 3.80 -40.79
C GLU A 78 -20.01 4.41 -39.44
N ALA A 79 -21.29 4.64 -39.19
CA ALA A 79 -21.79 5.14 -37.91
C ALA A 79 -21.55 4.12 -36.77
N ALA A 80 -21.87 2.83 -37.01
CA ALA A 80 -21.57 1.74 -36.09
C ALA A 80 -20.06 1.62 -35.83
N MET A 81 -19.26 1.73 -36.89
CA MET A 81 -17.80 1.68 -36.84
C MET A 81 -17.21 2.83 -36.02
N ALA A 82 -17.67 4.06 -36.26
CA ALA A 82 -17.22 5.25 -35.55
C ALA A 82 -17.53 5.15 -34.06
N ALA A 83 -18.76 4.76 -33.71
CA ALA A 83 -19.16 4.53 -32.32
C ALA A 83 -18.29 3.45 -31.65
N PHE A 84 -18.03 2.35 -32.34
CA PHE A 84 -17.15 1.29 -31.85
C PHE A 84 -15.71 1.75 -31.63
N ARG A 85 -15.10 2.43 -32.62
CA ARG A 85 -13.72 2.92 -32.52
C ARG A 85 -13.57 3.90 -31.36
N PHE A 86 -14.56 4.78 -31.16
CA PHE A 86 -14.57 5.66 -30.01
C PHE A 86 -14.67 4.86 -28.71
N ALA A 87 -15.68 4.01 -28.58
CA ALA A 87 -15.94 3.24 -27.36
C ALA A 87 -14.80 2.27 -26.99
N ARG A 88 -14.01 1.85 -27.98
CA ARG A 88 -12.84 0.97 -27.83
C ARG A 88 -11.54 1.70 -27.48
N ALA A 89 -11.35 2.95 -27.94
CA ALA A 89 -10.06 3.65 -27.84
C ALA A 89 -10.08 4.89 -26.95
N HIS A 90 -11.25 5.49 -26.72
CA HIS A 90 -11.41 6.80 -26.09
C HIS A 90 -12.32 6.75 -24.86
N ALA A 91 -12.53 5.57 -24.27
CA ALA A 91 -13.18 5.49 -22.99
C ALA A 91 -12.36 6.25 -21.93
N PRO A 92 -13.02 6.98 -21.02
CA PRO A 92 -12.30 7.65 -19.95
C PRO A 92 -11.58 6.60 -19.09
N ALA A 93 -10.35 6.90 -18.71
CA ALA A 93 -9.62 6.04 -17.80
C ALA A 93 -10.35 6.00 -16.46
N ALA A 94 -10.63 4.80 -15.96
CA ALA A 94 -10.96 4.65 -14.56
C ALA A 94 -9.67 4.89 -13.77
N LEU A 95 -9.69 5.85 -12.86
CA LEU A 95 -8.51 6.32 -12.14
C LEU A 95 -8.67 6.06 -10.65
N LEU A 96 -7.65 5.46 -10.03
CA LEU A 96 -7.58 5.31 -8.58
C LEU A 96 -6.74 6.44 -7.97
N PRO A 97 -7.36 7.44 -7.31
CA PRO A 97 -6.62 8.53 -6.68
C PRO A 97 -5.76 8.03 -5.52
N ALA A 98 -4.60 8.64 -5.34
CA ALA A 98 -3.74 8.41 -4.19
C ALA A 98 -4.45 8.79 -2.89
N ALA A 99 -4.18 8.07 -1.81
CA ALA A 99 -4.59 8.51 -0.48
C ALA A 99 -3.52 9.43 0.11
N GLY A 100 -3.83 10.05 1.26
CA GLY A 100 -3.06 11.16 1.78
C GLY A 100 -1.70 10.85 2.39
N GLY A 101 -1.21 9.61 2.28
CA GLY A 101 0.12 9.19 2.70
C GLY A 101 0.92 8.53 1.58
N ARG A 102 0.72 8.95 0.32
CA ARG A 102 1.33 8.33 -0.87
C ARG A 102 2.85 8.31 -0.83
N ALA A 103 3.48 9.29 -0.19
CA ALA A 103 4.93 9.33 -0.02
C ALA A 103 5.51 8.35 1.02
N LEU A 104 4.68 7.59 1.74
CA LEU A 104 5.19 6.56 2.64
C LEU A 104 5.75 5.36 1.88
N THR A 105 5.16 5.04 0.74
CA THR A 105 5.38 3.79 0.03
C THR A 105 5.38 4.01 -1.48
N SER A 106 6.28 3.33 -2.19
CA SER A 106 6.39 3.46 -3.65
C SER A 106 5.98 2.19 -4.40
N GLY A 107 6.07 1.01 -3.76
CA GLY A 107 6.21 -0.27 -4.45
C GLY A 107 4.97 -0.87 -5.15
N MET A 108 3.74 -0.62 -4.68
CA MET A 108 2.56 -1.36 -5.20
C MET A 108 1.87 -0.69 -6.41
N LEU A 109 1.86 0.64 -6.48
CA LEU A 109 1.19 1.40 -7.55
C LEU A 109 2.06 1.56 -8.81
N GLU A 110 3.34 1.20 -8.75
CA GLU A 110 4.16 1.05 -9.95
C GLU A 110 3.92 -0.29 -10.65
N LEU A 111 3.56 -1.32 -9.89
CA LEU A 111 3.26 -2.68 -10.37
C LEU A 111 1.79 -2.85 -10.78
N LEU A 112 0.86 -2.15 -10.12
CA LEU A 112 -0.55 -2.18 -10.45
C LEU A 112 -0.94 -0.92 -11.22
N PRO A 113 -1.52 -1.03 -12.43
CA PRO A 113 -1.88 0.13 -13.21
C PRO A 113 -2.89 1.00 -12.43
N PRO A 114 -2.53 2.26 -12.09
CA PRO A 114 -3.43 3.17 -11.37
C PRO A 114 -4.58 3.68 -12.26
N ALA A 115 -4.43 3.50 -13.57
CA ALA A 115 -5.40 3.85 -14.59
C ALA A 115 -5.77 2.59 -15.37
N ILE A 116 -7.05 2.21 -15.33
CA ILE A 116 -7.59 1.16 -16.20
C ILE A 116 -8.32 1.83 -17.35
N ARG A 117 -7.90 1.51 -18.58
CA ARG A 117 -8.64 1.90 -19.77
C ARG A 117 -9.84 0.96 -19.92
N VAL A 118 -11.04 1.52 -19.80
CA VAL A 118 -12.28 0.80 -20.05
C VAL A 118 -12.47 0.64 -21.56
N THR A 119 -13.16 -0.42 -21.97
CA THR A 119 -13.43 -0.68 -23.39
C THR A 119 -14.74 -1.44 -23.52
N VAL A 120 -15.33 -1.41 -24.72
CA VAL A 120 -16.48 -2.26 -25.06
C VAL A 120 -16.05 -3.72 -25.32
N GLU A 121 -14.77 -3.95 -25.63
CA GLU A 121 -14.19 -5.29 -25.75
C GLU A 121 -13.91 -5.91 -24.37
N SER A 122 -13.56 -7.19 -24.31
CA SER A 122 -13.07 -7.80 -23.07
C SER A 122 -11.64 -7.29 -22.77
N ARG A 123 -11.46 -6.56 -21.66
CA ARG A 123 -10.15 -6.01 -21.25
C ARG A 123 -9.07 -7.07 -21.03
N HIS A 124 -9.48 -8.28 -20.64
CA HIS A 124 -8.56 -9.37 -20.33
C HIS A 124 -8.00 -10.08 -21.57
N THR A 125 -8.56 -9.75 -22.74
CA THR A 125 -8.21 -10.35 -24.03
C THR A 125 -7.72 -9.30 -25.03
N ASP A 126 -7.72 -8.03 -24.62
CA ASP A 126 -7.22 -6.92 -25.43
C ASP A 126 -5.70 -6.89 -25.39
N ALA A 127 -5.07 -7.22 -26.53
CA ALA A 127 -3.62 -7.22 -26.69
C ALA A 127 -2.97 -5.83 -26.51
N ARG A 128 -3.78 -4.76 -26.44
CA ARG A 128 -3.32 -3.38 -26.19
C ARG A 128 -3.16 -3.05 -24.71
N ASN A 129 -3.61 -3.92 -23.80
CA ASN A 129 -3.18 -3.84 -22.41
C ASN A 129 -1.73 -4.32 -22.35
N GLU A 130 -0.82 -3.45 -22.81
CA GLU A 130 0.62 -3.65 -22.70
C GLU A 130 0.94 -3.78 -21.21
N GLU A 131 1.37 -4.98 -20.80
CA GLU A 131 2.19 -5.10 -19.61
C GLU A 131 3.36 -4.14 -19.82
N LYS A 132 3.40 -3.05 -19.04
CA LYS A 132 4.53 -2.13 -19.09
C LYS A 132 5.79 -2.96 -18.86
N LEU A 133 6.66 -2.96 -19.86
CA LEU A 133 8.02 -3.48 -19.77
C LEU A 133 8.76 -2.66 -18.69
N GLY A 134 8.59 -3.08 -17.44
CA GLY A 134 9.35 -2.58 -16.32
C GLY A 134 10.61 -3.42 -16.16
N ASN A 135 11.64 -2.82 -15.57
CA ASN A 135 12.85 -3.56 -15.23
C ASN A 135 12.48 -4.74 -14.31
N PRO A 136 12.71 -6.00 -14.72
CA PRO A 136 12.28 -7.17 -13.96
C PRO A 136 12.99 -7.28 -12.60
N LEU A 137 14.19 -6.70 -12.45
CA LEU A 137 14.89 -6.63 -11.17
C LEU A 137 14.24 -5.61 -10.23
N LEU A 138 13.83 -4.45 -10.73
CA LEU A 138 13.09 -3.46 -9.93
C LEU A 138 11.70 -3.97 -9.56
N GLN A 139 11.04 -4.74 -10.44
CA GLN A 139 9.76 -5.40 -10.12
C GLN A 139 9.92 -6.51 -9.07
N ARG A 140 11.07 -7.19 -9.04
CA ARG A 140 11.34 -8.30 -8.12
C ARG A 140 11.80 -7.85 -6.74
N TYR A 141 12.57 -6.76 -6.66
CA TYR A 141 13.18 -6.28 -5.41
C TYR A 141 12.54 -5.00 -4.85
N GLY A 142 11.77 -4.26 -5.66
CA GLY A 142 11.20 -2.97 -5.30
C GLY A 142 12.27 -1.88 -5.10
N MET A 143 11.87 -0.61 -5.09
CA MET A 143 12.69 0.43 -4.47
C MET A 143 12.45 0.44 -2.96
N VAL A 144 13.49 0.67 -2.17
CA VAL A 144 13.35 0.88 -0.72
C VAL A 144 12.62 2.21 -0.52
N ASP A 145 11.37 2.13 -0.10
CA ASP A 145 10.56 3.30 0.25
C ASP A 145 10.79 3.75 1.69
N LEU A 146 10.24 4.91 2.05
CA LEU A 146 10.39 5.49 3.38
C LEU A 146 9.87 4.54 4.47
N ALA A 147 8.69 3.95 4.30
CA ALA A 147 8.11 3.07 5.31
C ALA A 147 8.98 1.82 5.54
N THR A 148 9.51 1.22 4.48
CA THR A 148 10.47 0.09 4.55
C THR A 148 11.77 0.50 5.22
N ALA A 149 12.33 1.66 4.85
CA ALA A 149 13.54 2.16 5.49
C ALA A 149 13.34 2.39 7.00
N VAL A 150 12.21 2.97 7.41
CA VAL A 150 11.85 3.14 8.82
C VAL A 150 11.68 1.79 9.52
N ALA A 151 10.90 0.87 8.92
CA ALA A 151 10.63 -0.45 9.49
C ALA A 151 11.89 -1.30 9.69
N LEU A 152 12.93 -1.11 8.86
CA LEU A 152 14.20 -1.82 8.95
C LEU A 152 15.24 -1.12 9.84
N LEU A 153 15.45 0.20 9.67
CA LEU A 153 16.55 0.93 10.30
C LEU A 153 16.26 1.37 11.73
N VAL A 154 15.02 1.81 12.03
CA VAL A 154 14.66 2.32 13.37
C VAL A 154 14.82 1.26 14.46
N PRO A 155 14.36 0.01 14.28
CA PRO A 155 14.58 -1.06 15.27
C PRO A 155 16.05 -1.32 15.57
N LEU A 156 16.86 -1.42 14.50
CA LEU A 156 18.30 -1.65 14.62
C LEU A 156 18.97 -0.52 15.38
N LEU A 157 18.62 0.72 15.09
CA LEU A 157 19.18 1.87 15.78
C LEU A 157 18.79 1.89 17.27
N LEU A 158 17.53 1.57 17.61
CA LEU A 158 17.09 1.48 18.99
C LEU A 158 17.78 0.33 19.75
N VAL A 159 17.95 -0.83 19.12
CA VAL A 159 18.70 -1.95 19.69
C VAL A 159 20.17 -1.58 19.90
N CYS A 160 20.85 -1.02 18.90
CA CYS A 160 22.26 -0.66 18.99
C CYS A 160 22.53 0.44 20.03
N LEU A 161 21.62 1.41 20.16
CA LEU A 161 21.77 2.50 21.13
C LEU A 161 21.31 2.11 22.54
N GLY A 162 20.37 1.16 22.64
CA GLY A 162 19.61 0.88 23.85
C GLY A 162 19.89 -0.46 24.53
N ALA A 163 20.26 -1.50 23.79
CA ALA A 163 20.61 -2.78 24.37
C ALA A 163 22.01 -2.72 25.00
N GLY A 164 22.21 -3.42 26.13
CA GLY A 164 23.53 -3.54 26.73
C GLY A 164 24.01 -2.33 27.53
N ILE A 165 23.20 -1.28 27.73
CA ILE A 165 23.59 -0.09 28.52
C ILE A 165 23.97 -0.49 29.95
N VAL A 166 23.12 -1.27 30.61
CA VAL A 166 23.34 -1.68 32.00
C VAL A 166 24.57 -2.57 32.11
N GLN A 167 24.71 -3.53 31.18
CA GLN A 167 25.87 -4.41 31.13
C GLN A 167 27.16 -3.63 30.86
N GLY A 168 27.15 -2.67 29.94
CA GLY A 168 28.31 -1.83 29.61
C GLY A 168 28.74 -0.94 30.77
N GLU A 169 27.79 -0.35 31.51
CA GLU A 169 28.10 0.42 32.72
C GLU A 169 28.62 -0.47 33.86
N ARG A 170 28.19 -1.75 33.93
CA ARG A 170 28.75 -2.73 34.87
C ARG A 170 30.17 -3.14 34.50
N GLU A 171 30.43 -3.39 33.22
CA GLU A 171 31.78 -3.71 32.70
C GLU A 171 32.78 -2.57 32.95
N GLN A 172 32.31 -1.32 32.90
CA GLN A 172 33.13 -0.13 33.20
C GLN A 172 33.18 0.21 34.70
N GLY A 173 32.45 -0.51 35.55
CA GLY A 173 32.35 -0.24 36.99
C GLY A 173 31.58 1.03 37.38
N THR A 174 31.01 1.75 36.41
CA THR A 174 30.28 3.01 36.63
C THR A 174 28.87 2.81 37.16
N TRP A 175 28.24 1.66 36.86
CA TRP A 175 26.89 1.33 37.33
C TRP A 175 26.76 1.41 38.86
N ARG A 176 27.75 0.86 39.58
CA ARG A 176 27.80 0.88 41.05
C ARG A 176 27.91 2.29 41.61
N MET A 177 28.67 3.16 40.94
CA MET A 177 28.84 4.56 41.33
C MET A 177 27.53 5.34 41.14
N SER A 178 26.81 5.11 40.04
CA SER A 178 25.52 5.75 39.79
C SER A 178 24.47 5.34 40.82
N LEU A 179 24.41 4.05 41.19
CA LEU A 179 23.52 3.57 42.25
C LEU A 179 23.90 4.13 43.64
N ALA A 180 25.19 4.25 43.94
CA ALA A 180 25.67 4.81 45.21
C ALA A 180 25.33 6.31 45.39
N GLN A 181 25.18 7.05 44.28
CA GLN A 181 24.72 8.45 44.29
C GLN A 181 23.19 8.60 44.46
N GLY A 182 22.47 7.52 44.81
CA GLY A 182 21.04 7.54 45.09
C GLY A 182 20.15 7.36 43.85
N ALA A 183 20.73 7.08 42.68
CA ALA A 183 19.94 6.86 41.48
C ALA A 183 19.26 5.49 41.51
N THR A 184 18.00 5.42 41.07
CA THR A 184 17.28 4.16 40.97
C THR A 184 17.54 3.52 39.60
N GLY A 185 18.10 2.31 39.55
CA GLY A 185 18.53 1.65 38.30
C GLY A 185 17.47 1.61 37.19
N TRP A 186 16.19 1.34 37.52
CA TRP A 186 15.12 1.36 36.53
C TRP A 186 14.81 2.78 36.00
N ARG A 187 14.90 3.82 36.85
CA ARG A 187 14.72 5.23 36.44
C ARG A 187 15.84 5.66 35.51
N LEU A 188 17.09 5.28 35.81
CA LEU A 188 18.24 5.52 34.95
C LEU A 188 18.06 4.88 33.57
N LEU A 189 17.69 3.60 33.53
CA LEU A 189 17.44 2.89 32.29
C LEU A 189 16.32 3.56 31.48
N LEU A 190 15.18 3.87 32.10
CA LEU A 190 14.07 4.51 31.38
C LEU A 190 14.43 5.90 30.87
N ALA A 191 15.19 6.70 31.64
CA ALA A 191 15.67 8.00 31.17
C ALA A 191 16.65 7.85 29.99
N ALA A 192 17.56 6.88 30.07
CA ALA A 192 18.49 6.57 28.98
C ALA A 192 17.74 6.14 27.71
N MET A 193 16.72 5.29 27.85
CA MET A 193 15.84 4.86 26.75
C MET A 193 15.04 6.02 26.19
N ALA A 194 14.39 6.84 27.03
CA ALA A 194 13.56 7.95 26.59
C ALA A 194 14.34 8.96 25.74
N VAL A 195 15.57 9.27 26.14
CA VAL A 195 16.45 10.19 25.38
C VAL A 195 16.82 9.62 24.01
N ARG A 196 17.21 8.34 23.94
CA ARG A 196 17.58 7.67 22.69
C ARG A 196 16.36 7.49 21.78
N ALA A 197 15.24 7.03 22.34
CA ALA A 197 13.96 6.90 21.66
C ALA A 197 13.51 8.24 21.09
N GLY A 198 13.59 9.33 21.87
CA GLY A 198 13.27 10.68 21.42
C GLY A 198 14.15 11.15 20.26
N ALA A 199 15.46 10.88 20.32
CA ALA A 199 16.39 11.21 19.22
C ALA A 199 16.06 10.45 17.93
N VAL A 200 15.85 9.13 18.03
CA VAL A 200 15.51 8.29 16.87
C VAL A 200 14.13 8.66 16.30
N TRP A 201 13.14 8.88 17.18
CA TRP A 201 11.80 9.33 16.80
C TRP A 201 11.85 10.65 16.07
N MET A 202 12.63 11.63 16.58
CA MET A 202 12.78 12.93 15.94
C MET A 202 13.32 12.80 14.51
N VAL A 203 14.38 12.00 14.32
CA VAL A 203 14.95 11.74 12.99
C VAL A 203 13.90 11.13 12.06
N ALA A 204 13.17 10.11 12.51
CA ALA A 204 12.16 9.45 11.71
C ALA A 204 10.97 10.37 11.37
N VAL A 205 10.51 11.19 12.31
CA VAL A 205 9.43 12.16 12.10
C VAL A 205 9.85 13.27 11.15
N LEU A 206 11.06 13.81 11.28
CA LEU A 206 11.57 14.85 10.36
C LEU A 206 11.73 14.32 8.94
N ALA A 207 12.25 13.10 8.77
CA ALA A 207 12.31 12.45 7.46
C ALA A 207 10.90 12.22 6.90
N SER A 208 9.95 11.79 7.74
CA SER A 208 8.55 11.63 7.32
C SER A 208 7.90 12.96 6.94
N LEU A 209 8.15 14.02 7.70
CA LEU A 209 7.65 15.35 7.37
C LEU A 209 8.19 15.83 6.02
N LEU A 210 9.47 15.61 5.74
CA LEU A 210 10.08 15.92 4.44
C LEU A 210 9.36 15.19 3.29
N ALA A 211 9.09 13.89 3.43
CA ALA A 211 8.36 13.12 2.42
C ALA A 211 6.93 13.65 2.19
N PHE A 212 6.19 13.96 3.27
CA PHE A 212 4.83 14.50 3.18
C PHE A 212 4.79 15.92 2.60
N LEU A 213 5.78 16.77 2.87
CA LEU A 213 5.88 18.10 2.29
C LEU A 213 6.07 18.08 0.77
N LEU A 214 6.65 16.99 0.24
CA LEU A 214 6.85 16.79 -1.19
C LEU A 214 5.66 16.13 -1.88
N ASP A 215 4.71 15.56 -1.13
CA ASP A 215 3.55 14.83 -1.64
C ASP A 215 2.36 15.78 -1.84
N PRO A 216 1.93 16.06 -3.08
CA PRO A 216 0.79 16.94 -3.34
C PRO A 216 -0.54 16.39 -2.81
N ALA A 217 -0.63 15.07 -2.61
CA ALA A 217 -1.84 14.43 -2.08
C ALA A 217 -1.83 14.36 -0.55
N ALA A 218 -0.77 14.81 0.13
CA ALA A 218 -0.62 14.70 1.58
C ALA A 218 -1.81 15.27 2.35
N THR A 219 -2.26 14.54 3.36
CA THR A 219 -3.29 15.05 4.29
C THR A 219 -2.77 15.04 5.71
N LEU A 220 -3.17 16.05 6.50
CA LEU A 220 -2.83 16.13 7.93
C LEU A 220 -3.29 14.88 8.70
N ARG A 221 -4.46 14.32 8.34
CA ARG A 221 -5.00 13.11 8.96
C ARG A 221 -4.10 11.89 8.71
N ALA A 222 -3.61 11.70 7.48
CA ALA A 222 -2.70 10.61 7.16
C ALA A 222 -1.34 10.77 7.85
N PHE A 223 -0.81 12.00 7.89
CA PHE A 223 0.43 12.30 8.60
C PHE A 223 0.29 12.04 10.10
N ALA A 224 -0.79 12.49 10.74
CA ALA A 224 -1.04 12.25 12.15
C ALA A 224 -1.19 10.75 12.48
N ALA A 225 -1.90 10.00 11.64
CA ALA A 225 -2.03 8.55 11.80
C ALA A 225 -0.70 7.81 11.62
N TRP A 226 0.13 8.25 10.67
CA TRP A 226 1.50 7.73 10.49
C TRP A 226 2.37 8.01 11.71
N VAL A 227 2.41 9.26 12.18
CA VAL A 227 3.19 9.65 13.37
C VAL A 227 2.72 8.86 14.60
N PHE A 228 1.42 8.61 14.75
CA PHE A 228 0.89 7.76 15.82
C PHE A 228 1.45 6.32 15.72
N CYS A 229 1.36 5.68 14.55
CA CYS A 229 1.88 4.33 14.34
C CYS A 229 3.41 4.26 14.53
N LEU A 230 4.14 5.24 14.02
CA LEU A 230 5.59 5.39 14.19
C LEU A 230 5.96 5.55 15.68
N THR A 231 5.20 6.36 16.42
CA THR A 231 5.41 6.54 17.87
C THR A 231 5.18 5.22 18.61
N ALA A 232 4.09 4.51 18.32
CA ALA A 232 3.82 3.20 18.91
C ALA A 232 4.94 2.19 18.61
N PHE A 233 5.44 2.20 17.37
CA PHE A 233 6.54 1.37 16.92
C PHE A 233 7.86 1.67 17.65
N VAL A 234 8.22 2.96 17.79
CA VAL A 234 9.41 3.37 18.55
C VAL A 234 9.29 3.00 20.03
N VAL A 235 8.10 3.19 20.62
CA VAL A 235 7.83 2.83 22.02
C VAL A 235 7.98 1.33 22.24
N PHE A 236 7.45 0.51 21.32
CA PHE A 236 7.62 -0.94 21.36
C PHE A 236 9.11 -1.34 21.33
N TRP A 237 9.87 -0.84 20.35
CA TRP A 237 11.28 -1.20 20.22
C TRP A 237 12.13 -0.69 21.37
N SER A 238 11.79 0.48 21.92
CA SER A 238 12.45 1.00 23.13
C SER A 238 12.16 0.13 24.34
N ALA A 239 10.92 -0.37 24.50
CA ALA A 239 10.57 -1.30 25.57
C ALA A 239 11.28 -2.65 25.40
N ALA A 240 11.36 -3.16 24.17
CA ALA A 240 12.10 -4.38 23.85
C ALA A 240 13.60 -4.23 24.15
N SER A 241 14.23 -3.12 23.73
CA SER A 241 15.63 -2.83 24.05
C SER A 241 15.87 -2.67 25.55
N ALA A 242 14.95 -2.01 26.28
CA ALA A 242 15.02 -1.92 27.74
C ALA A 242 14.98 -3.30 28.40
N TRP A 243 14.14 -4.21 27.88
CA TRP A 243 14.04 -5.58 28.38
C TRP A 243 15.33 -6.37 28.24
N LEU A 244 16.08 -6.19 27.14
CA LEU A 244 17.38 -6.84 26.92
C LEU A 244 18.44 -6.45 27.98
N ASN A 245 18.29 -5.31 28.65
CA ASN A 245 19.17 -4.90 29.73
C ASN A 245 18.98 -5.72 31.03
N LEU A 246 17.96 -6.59 31.09
CA LEU A 246 17.77 -7.54 32.20
C LEU A 246 18.53 -8.86 32.01
N LEU A 247 19.08 -9.11 30.82
CA LEU A 247 19.83 -10.32 30.52
C LEU A 247 21.16 -10.35 31.30
N ALA A 248 21.56 -11.53 31.74
CA ALA A 248 22.92 -11.75 32.25
C ALA A 248 23.90 -11.81 31.07
N GLY A 249 25.16 -11.46 31.30
CA GLY A 249 26.22 -11.48 30.28
C GLY A 249 26.76 -10.10 29.95
N SER A 250 27.45 -10.01 28.82
CA SER A 250 28.11 -8.77 28.37
C SER A 250 27.17 -7.85 27.58
N ALA A 251 27.58 -6.60 27.40
CA ALA A 251 26.89 -5.65 26.53
C ALA A 251 26.76 -6.21 25.09
N ALA A 252 27.82 -6.86 24.60
CA ALA A 252 27.83 -7.51 23.29
C ALA A 252 26.76 -8.61 23.18
N THR A 253 26.59 -9.45 24.22
CA THR A 253 25.55 -10.48 24.23
C THR A 253 24.14 -9.89 24.16
N ALA A 254 23.89 -8.78 24.87
CA ALA A 254 22.59 -8.11 24.84
C ALA A 254 22.26 -7.52 23.45
N VAL A 255 23.25 -6.93 22.77
CA VAL A 255 23.10 -6.43 21.40
C VAL A 255 22.84 -7.59 20.43
N LEU A 256 23.62 -8.67 20.50
CA LEU A 256 23.41 -9.87 19.66
C LEU A 256 22.02 -10.48 19.86
N ALA A 257 21.54 -10.57 21.11
CA ALA A 257 20.19 -11.02 21.40
C ALA A 257 19.13 -10.09 20.78
N GLY A 258 19.36 -8.77 20.82
CA GLY A 258 18.49 -7.79 20.18
C GLY A 258 18.47 -7.90 18.65
N LEU A 259 19.62 -8.17 18.02
CA LEU A 259 19.71 -8.42 16.58
C LEU A 259 18.96 -9.72 16.20
N GLY A 260 19.07 -10.76 17.02
CA GLY A 260 18.30 -11.99 16.84
C GLY A 260 16.79 -11.76 16.96
N LEU A 261 16.35 -11.02 17.99
CA LEU A 261 14.96 -10.61 18.15
C LEU A 261 14.48 -9.82 16.93
N TRP A 262 15.27 -8.85 16.47
CA TRP A 262 14.99 -8.09 15.27
C TRP A 262 14.83 -8.97 14.04
N ALA A 263 15.74 -9.91 13.79
CA ALA A 263 15.65 -10.78 12.63
C ALA A 263 14.40 -11.69 12.68
N VAL A 264 14.10 -12.27 13.85
CA VAL A 264 12.93 -13.13 14.03
C VAL A 264 11.63 -12.33 13.85
N VAL A 265 11.53 -11.16 14.47
CA VAL A 265 10.31 -10.34 14.44
C VAL A 265 10.11 -9.66 13.08
N THR A 266 11.19 -9.32 12.37
CA THR A 266 11.13 -8.61 11.08
C THR A 266 10.97 -9.57 9.90
N PHE A 267 11.56 -10.77 9.95
CA PHE A 267 11.54 -11.71 8.82
C PHE A 267 10.86 -13.03 9.16
N GLY A 268 11.16 -13.60 10.34
CA GLY A 268 10.59 -14.88 10.77
C GLY A 268 9.08 -14.82 11.00
N ALA A 269 8.59 -13.83 11.75
CA ALA A 269 7.18 -13.67 12.06
C ALA A 269 6.35 -13.40 10.78
N PRO A 270 6.73 -12.50 9.85
CA PRO A 270 6.03 -12.36 8.58
C PRO A 270 6.02 -13.63 7.72
N ALA A 271 7.10 -14.42 7.71
CA ALA A 271 7.14 -15.68 6.99
C ALA A 271 6.14 -16.70 7.56
N VAL A 272 6.01 -16.78 8.89
CA VAL A 272 5.02 -17.63 9.55
C VAL A 272 3.59 -17.15 9.27
N ILE A 273 3.34 -15.84 9.33
CA ILE A 273 2.04 -15.24 8.98
C ILE A 273 1.69 -15.54 7.52
N ALA A 274 2.64 -15.39 6.59
CA ALA A 274 2.43 -15.69 5.17
C ALA A 274 2.11 -17.18 4.95
N ALA A 275 2.86 -18.09 5.59
CA ALA A 275 2.62 -19.53 5.50
C ALA A 275 1.27 -19.95 6.12
N ALA A 276 0.86 -19.31 7.22
CA ALA A 276 -0.47 -19.51 7.80
C ALA A 276 -1.57 -19.00 6.85
N THR A 277 -1.33 -17.83 6.25
CA THR A 277 -2.23 -17.21 5.26
C THR A 277 -2.41 -18.09 4.03
N ASP A 278 -1.36 -18.77 3.55
CA ASP A 278 -1.44 -19.70 2.42
C ASP A 278 -2.42 -20.85 2.63
N ARG A 279 -2.63 -21.27 3.88
CA ARG A 279 -3.58 -22.34 4.22
C ARG A 279 -5.03 -21.84 4.25
N VAL A 280 -5.25 -20.59 4.64
CA VAL A 280 -6.59 -20.00 4.80
C VAL A 280 -7.09 -19.36 3.50
N ALA A 281 -6.18 -18.73 2.75
CA ALA A 281 -6.47 -18.00 1.51
C ALA A 281 -5.46 -18.38 0.41
N PRO A 282 -5.57 -19.61 -0.13
CA PRO A 282 -4.66 -20.09 -1.18
C PRO A 282 -4.87 -19.29 -2.47
N MET A 283 -3.76 -18.84 -3.07
CA MET A 283 -3.82 -18.11 -4.33
C MET A 283 -4.30 -19.04 -5.46
N PRO A 284 -5.29 -18.63 -6.28
CA PRO A 284 -5.72 -19.43 -7.42
C PRO A 284 -4.56 -19.70 -8.39
N SER A 285 -4.60 -20.86 -9.06
CA SER A 285 -3.56 -21.21 -10.04
C SER A 285 -3.61 -20.27 -11.24
N ARG A 286 -2.51 -19.55 -11.50
CA ARG A 286 -2.35 -18.69 -12.69
C ARG A 286 -2.47 -19.49 -13.98
N LEU A 287 -1.90 -20.70 -14.02
CA LEU A 287 -2.00 -21.57 -15.19
C LEU A 287 -3.44 -22.02 -15.43
N ALA A 288 -4.16 -22.43 -14.38
CA ALA A 288 -5.57 -22.80 -14.52
C ALA A 288 -6.42 -21.62 -14.99
N ALA A 289 -6.14 -20.41 -14.50
CA ALA A 289 -6.81 -19.19 -14.95
C ALA A 289 -6.55 -18.91 -16.44
N ILE A 290 -5.30 -19.04 -16.91
CA ILE A 290 -4.96 -18.89 -18.34
C ILE A 290 -5.72 -19.91 -19.19
N VAL A 291 -5.79 -21.18 -18.76
CA VAL A 291 -6.53 -22.23 -19.46
C VAL A 291 -8.02 -21.90 -19.53
N GLN A 292 -8.63 -21.48 -18.42
CA GLN A 292 -10.04 -21.09 -18.38
C GLN A 292 -10.34 -19.86 -19.25
N MET A 293 -9.45 -18.85 -19.25
CA MET A 293 -9.57 -17.68 -20.11
C MET A 293 -9.52 -18.06 -21.59
N ARG A 294 -8.59 -18.93 -21.99
CA ARG A 294 -8.49 -19.43 -23.38
C ARG A 294 -9.71 -20.25 -23.78
N ALA A 295 -10.20 -21.13 -22.91
CA ALA A 295 -11.41 -21.90 -23.15
C ALA A 295 -12.64 -20.99 -23.33
N ALA A 296 -12.76 -19.95 -22.50
CA ALA A 296 -13.81 -18.94 -22.63
C ALA A 296 -13.72 -18.21 -23.98
N GLN A 297 -12.52 -17.79 -24.40
CA GLN A 297 -12.29 -17.17 -25.71
C GLN A 297 -12.73 -18.08 -26.87
N GLN A 298 -12.26 -19.32 -26.88
CA GLN A 298 -12.57 -20.30 -27.93
C GLN A 298 -14.06 -20.61 -28.00
N SER A 299 -14.71 -20.80 -26.85
CA SER A 299 -16.15 -21.08 -26.81
C SER A 299 -17.00 -19.92 -27.34
N ALA A 300 -16.61 -18.67 -27.04
CA ALA A 300 -17.29 -17.50 -27.56
C ALA A 300 -17.04 -17.29 -29.06
N GLU A 301 -15.85 -17.66 -29.56
CA GLU A 301 -15.54 -17.64 -31.00
C GLU A 301 -16.36 -18.66 -31.77
N ALA A 302 -16.49 -19.88 -31.27
CA ALA A 302 -17.29 -20.93 -31.89
C ALA A 302 -18.79 -20.56 -31.96
N ALA A 303 -19.32 -19.90 -30.92
CA ALA A 303 -20.73 -19.51 -30.83
C ALA A 303 -21.05 -18.11 -31.41
N ALA A 304 -20.11 -17.45 -32.10
CA ALA A 304 -20.23 -16.03 -32.46
C ALA A 304 -21.53 -15.68 -33.20
N ALA A 305 -21.93 -16.48 -34.19
CA ALA A 305 -23.15 -16.23 -34.96
C ALA A 305 -24.42 -16.38 -34.11
N GLU A 306 -24.47 -17.41 -33.25
CA GLU A 306 -25.60 -17.66 -32.35
C GLU A 306 -25.73 -16.54 -31.31
N LEU A 307 -24.61 -16.04 -30.79
CA LEU A 307 -24.59 -14.93 -29.83
C LEU A 307 -25.18 -13.64 -30.42
N VAL A 308 -24.93 -13.36 -31.72
CA VAL A 308 -25.55 -12.22 -32.41
C VAL A 308 -27.07 -12.37 -32.50
N GLN A 309 -27.55 -13.55 -32.91
CA GLN A 309 -28.98 -13.81 -32.98
C GLN A 309 -29.65 -13.77 -31.59
N ALA A 310 -28.99 -14.32 -30.57
CA ALA A 310 -29.46 -14.28 -29.19
C ALA A 310 -29.56 -12.84 -28.67
N TRP A 311 -28.57 -11.99 -28.97
CA TRP A 311 -28.57 -10.59 -28.55
C TRP A 311 -29.77 -9.82 -29.12
N TYR A 312 -30.06 -9.96 -30.43
CA TYR A 312 -31.21 -9.28 -31.03
C TYR A 312 -32.56 -9.85 -30.56
N ARG A 313 -32.65 -11.16 -30.29
CA ARG A 313 -33.86 -11.75 -29.67
C ARG A 313 -34.14 -11.16 -28.29
N ALA A 314 -33.09 -10.89 -27.50
CA ALA A 314 -33.21 -10.25 -26.19
C ALA A 314 -33.39 -8.73 -26.26
N ASN A 315 -33.06 -8.09 -27.39
CA ASN A 315 -33.07 -6.63 -27.58
C ASN A 315 -33.80 -6.22 -28.88
N PRO A 316 -35.07 -6.59 -29.06
CA PRO A 316 -35.80 -6.35 -30.30
C PRO A 316 -35.90 -4.86 -30.67
N GLN A 317 -35.93 -3.96 -29.66
CA GLN A 317 -35.98 -2.51 -29.85
C GLN A 317 -34.72 -1.91 -30.51
N TRP A 318 -33.61 -2.65 -30.53
CA TRP A 318 -32.35 -2.24 -31.13
C TRP A 318 -32.06 -2.95 -32.46
N ALA A 319 -33.00 -3.74 -32.98
CA ALA A 319 -32.86 -4.37 -34.27
C ALA A 319 -32.72 -3.31 -35.39
N PRO A 320 -31.87 -3.56 -36.41
CA PRO A 320 -31.75 -2.66 -37.55
C PRO A 320 -33.08 -2.59 -38.31
N ALA A 321 -33.42 -1.41 -38.84
CA ALA A 321 -34.68 -1.18 -39.55
C ALA A 321 -34.82 -2.00 -40.85
N ALA A 322 -33.70 -2.42 -41.43
CA ALA A 322 -33.65 -3.27 -42.62
C ALA A 322 -32.88 -4.56 -42.33
N GLN A 323 -33.36 -5.68 -42.88
CA GLN A 323 -32.66 -6.96 -42.81
C GLN A 323 -31.31 -6.84 -43.52
N ARG A 324 -30.24 -7.25 -42.84
CA ARG A 324 -28.86 -7.07 -43.31
C ARG A 324 -27.93 -8.18 -42.80
N GLN A 325 -26.86 -8.41 -43.55
CA GLN A 325 -25.75 -9.24 -43.06
C GLN A 325 -24.89 -8.42 -42.10
N HIS A 326 -24.63 -8.97 -40.91
CA HIS A 326 -23.84 -8.27 -39.91
C HIS A 326 -22.34 -8.32 -40.24
N THR A 327 -21.73 -7.15 -40.39
CA THR A 327 -20.29 -6.95 -40.57
C THR A 327 -19.63 -6.52 -39.26
N TRP A 328 -18.30 -6.53 -39.22
CA TRP A 328 -17.55 -5.98 -38.09
C TRP A 328 -17.87 -4.47 -37.96
N PRO A 329 -18.14 -3.94 -36.75
CA PRO A 329 -17.93 -4.53 -35.43
C PRO A 329 -19.12 -5.32 -34.87
N VAL A 330 -20.31 -5.22 -35.47
CA VAL A 330 -21.57 -5.80 -34.97
C VAL A 330 -21.50 -7.33 -34.87
N SER A 331 -20.91 -7.99 -35.87
CA SER A 331 -20.78 -9.46 -35.88
C SER A 331 -19.91 -10.04 -34.76
N PHE A 332 -19.04 -9.22 -34.14
CA PHE A 332 -18.13 -9.65 -33.06
C PHE A 332 -18.53 -9.11 -31.69
N MET A 333 -19.42 -8.14 -31.62
CA MET A 333 -19.74 -7.44 -30.38
C MET A 333 -20.27 -8.38 -29.28
N PRO A 334 -21.28 -9.25 -29.55
CA PRO A 334 -21.79 -10.17 -28.53
C PRO A 334 -20.75 -11.20 -28.05
N ARG A 335 -19.79 -11.57 -28.91
CA ARG A 335 -18.65 -12.41 -28.52
C ARG A 335 -17.82 -11.74 -27.44
N TYR A 336 -17.51 -10.44 -27.56
CA TYR A 336 -16.74 -9.74 -26.53
C TYR A 336 -17.47 -9.66 -25.19
N LEU A 337 -18.81 -9.53 -25.22
CA LEU A 337 -19.63 -9.55 -24.02
C LEU A 337 -19.59 -10.91 -23.32
N GLU A 338 -19.73 -11.99 -24.09
CA GLU A 338 -19.65 -13.36 -23.57
C GLU A 338 -18.27 -13.66 -22.97
N GLN A 339 -17.19 -13.24 -23.66
CA GLN A 339 -15.83 -13.37 -23.14
C GLN A 339 -15.66 -12.61 -21.81
N ALA A 340 -16.12 -11.37 -21.73
CA ALA A 340 -16.03 -10.58 -20.51
C ALA A 340 -16.80 -11.24 -19.36
N ALA A 341 -18.04 -11.68 -19.61
CA ALA A 341 -18.89 -12.33 -18.60
C ALA A 341 -18.25 -13.60 -18.00
N ARG A 342 -17.51 -14.37 -18.82
CA ARG A 342 -16.80 -15.59 -18.36
C ARG A 342 -15.45 -15.31 -17.71
N ILE A 343 -14.72 -14.29 -18.17
CA ILE A 343 -13.35 -14.02 -17.73
C ILE A 343 -13.30 -13.15 -16.47
N GLU A 344 -14.21 -12.19 -16.34
CA GLU A 344 -14.23 -11.25 -15.21
C GLU A 344 -14.30 -11.95 -13.83
N PRO A 345 -15.12 -13.00 -13.62
CA PRO A 345 -15.15 -13.72 -12.35
C PRO A 345 -13.81 -14.39 -11.99
N ILE A 346 -13.06 -14.84 -13.01
CA ILE A 346 -11.74 -15.45 -12.84
C ILE A 346 -10.77 -14.39 -12.31
N ALA A 347 -10.72 -13.22 -12.94
CA ALA A 347 -9.89 -12.11 -12.48
C ALA A 347 -10.30 -11.60 -11.09
N ALA A 348 -11.61 -11.49 -10.83
CA ALA A 348 -12.14 -11.06 -9.53
C ALA A 348 -11.81 -12.04 -8.40
N ALA A 349 -11.61 -13.34 -8.69
CA ALA A 349 -11.17 -14.31 -7.68
C ALA A 349 -9.75 -13.99 -7.16
N PHE A 350 -8.82 -13.60 -8.04
CA PHE A 350 -7.46 -13.22 -7.63
C PHE A 350 -7.47 -11.98 -6.74
N GLU A 351 -8.22 -10.94 -7.11
CA GLU A 351 -8.31 -9.71 -6.32
C GLU A 351 -8.95 -9.94 -4.95
N ARG A 352 -10.00 -10.77 -4.89
CA ARG A 352 -10.62 -11.16 -3.61
C ARG A 352 -9.64 -11.90 -2.71
N VAL A 353 -8.91 -12.89 -3.22
CA VAL A 353 -7.93 -13.63 -2.42
C VAL A 353 -6.80 -12.70 -1.98
N ARG A 354 -6.29 -11.82 -2.84
CA ARG A 354 -5.25 -10.86 -2.46
C ARG A 354 -5.69 -9.92 -1.33
N ALA A 355 -6.94 -9.44 -1.38
CA ALA A 355 -7.53 -8.63 -0.31
C ALA A 355 -7.65 -9.43 1.00
N GLN A 356 -8.15 -10.67 0.95
CA GLN A 356 -8.25 -11.54 2.13
C GLN A 356 -6.89 -11.82 2.78
N ARG A 357 -5.85 -12.06 1.97
CA ARG A 357 -4.48 -12.28 2.46
C ARG A 357 -3.94 -11.06 3.20
N PHE A 358 -4.20 -9.86 2.67
CA PHE A 358 -3.81 -8.61 3.33
C PHE A 358 -4.54 -8.43 4.67
N GLU A 359 -5.86 -8.63 4.71
CA GLU A 359 -6.65 -8.50 5.94
C GLU A 359 -6.29 -9.55 6.99
N HIS A 360 -5.94 -10.77 6.56
CA HIS A 360 -5.44 -11.81 7.45
C HIS A 360 -4.07 -11.42 8.04
N ALA A 361 -3.13 -10.98 7.19
CA ALA A 361 -1.83 -10.50 7.65
C ALA A 361 -1.96 -9.30 8.59
N GLU A 362 -2.91 -8.41 8.35
CA GLU A 362 -3.23 -7.29 9.24
C GLU A 362 -3.77 -7.75 10.60
N GLY A 363 -4.63 -8.77 10.62
CA GLY A 363 -5.14 -9.34 11.87
C GLY A 363 -4.06 -9.93 12.78
N TRP A 364 -3.02 -10.52 12.18
CA TRP A 364 -1.87 -11.12 12.88
C TRP A 364 -0.63 -10.22 12.92
N GLY A 365 -0.72 -9.02 12.35
CA GLY A 365 0.41 -8.10 12.20
C GLY A 365 1.04 -7.69 13.53
N TRP A 366 0.30 -7.75 14.64
CA TRP A 366 0.82 -7.46 15.97
C TRP A 366 2.00 -8.35 16.41
N LEU A 367 2.14 -9.56 15.84
CA LEU A 367 3.31 -10.44 16.05
C LEU A 367 4.59 -9.90 15.41
N SER A 368 4.45 -9.01 14.41
CA SER A 368 5.55 -8.36 13.70
C SER A 368 5.29 -6.84 13.62
N PRO A 369 5.74 -6.07 14.62
CA PRO A 369 5.71 -4.60 14.59
C PRO A 369 6.19 -3.99 13.26
N PRO A 370 7.26 -4.48 12.61
CA PRO A 370 7.65 -3.97 11.28
C PRO A 370 6.57 -4.21 10.23
N LEU A 371 6.02 -5.43 10.13
CA LEU A 371 4.91 -5.72 9.21
C LEU A 371 3.68 -4.88 9.51
N SER A 372 3.33 -4.72 10.79
CA SER A 372 2.20 -3.88 11.23
C SER A 372 2.36 -2.43 10.79
N LEU A 373 3.57 -1.88 10.86
CA LEU A 373 3.86 -0.51 10.41
C LEU A 373 3.77 -0.39 8.88
N LEU A 374 4.27 -1.39 8.14
CA LEU A 374 4.18 -1.43 6.67
C LEU A 374 2.73 -1.55 6.19
N LEU A 375 1.92 -2.44 6.76
CA LEU A 375 0.51 -2.56 6.39
C LEU A 375 -0.28 -1.27 6.70
N ALA A 376 0.06 -0.57 7.79
CA ALA A 376 -0.50 0.74 8.09
C ALA A 376 -0.09 1.79 7.05
N ALA A 377 1.19 1.79 6.64
CA ALA A 377 1.68 2.67 5.58
C ALA A 377 0.95 2.42 4.25
N ASP A 378 0.75 1.16 3.86
CA ASP A 378 0.03 0.77 2.65
C ASP A 378 -1.40 1.29 2.62
N ARG A 379 -2.11 1.21 3.76
CA ARG A 379 -3.46 1.77 3.91
C ARG A 379 -3.47 3.29 3.82
N LEU A 380 -2.50 3.97 4.44
CA LEU A 380 -2.40 5.43 4.42
C LEU A 380 -2.03 5.97 3.03
N ALA A 381 -1.19 5.24 2.29
CA ALA A 381 -0.85 5.53 0.90
C ALA A 381 -1.98 5.17 -0.07
N GLY A 382 -2.89 4.28 0.33
CA GLY A 382 -4.07 3.89 -0.43
C GLY A 382 -3.76 2.88 -1.52
N HIS A 383 -2.81 1.98 -1.28
CA HIS A 383 -2.51 0.88 -2.21
C HIS A 383 -2.65 -0.49 -1.55
N ASP A 384 -3.39 -0.55 -0.44
CA ASP A 384 -3.75 -1.82 0.19
C ASP A 384 -4.58 -2.67 -0.79
N ALA A 385 -4.34 -3.98 -0.75
CA ALA A 385 -5.03 -4.92 -1.63
C ALA A 385 -6.57 -4.85 -1.51
N PRO A 386 -7.18 -4.64 -0.32
CA PRO A 386 -8.62 -4.44 -0.20
C PRO A 386 -9.14 -3.20 -0.93
N ARG A 387 -8.43 -2.06 -0.86
CA ARG A 387 -8.80 -0.85 -1.62
C ARG A 387 -8.70 -1.10 -3.12
N TYR A 388 -7.65 -1.79 -3.59
CA TYR A 388 -7.50 -2.13 -5.01
C TYR A 388 -8.58 -3.10 -5.50
N ALA A 389 -8.96 -4.11 -4.70
CA ALA A 389 -10.05 -5.02 -5.03
C ALA A 389 -11.40 -4.29 -5.13
N ARG A 390 -11.67 -3.35 -4.22
CA ARG A 390 -12.85 -2.47 -4.31
C ARG A 390 -12.80 -1.61 -5.57
N TYR A 391 -11.64 -1.05 -5.89
CA TYR A 391 -11.42 -0.31 -7.14
C TYR A 391 -11.74 -1.14 -8.37
N MET A 392 -11.18 -2.35 -8.50
CA MET A 392 -11.52 -3.26 -9.60
C MET A 392 -13.02 -3.54 -9.69
N ALA A 393 -13.71 -3.73 -8.57
CA ALA A 393 -15.16 -3.92 -8.57
C ALA A 393 -15.94 -2.66 -9.04
N GLN A 394 -15.45 -1.44 -8.78
CA GLN A 394 -16.05 -0.23 -9.35
C GLN A 394 -15.74 -0.09 -10.83
N VAL A 395 -14.51 -0.41 -11.25
CA VAL A 395 -14.12 -0.41 -12.68
C VAL A 395 -14.99 -1.36 -13.48
N ASN A 396 -15.19 -2.58 -12.98
CA ASN A 396 -16.04 -3.57 -13.64
C ASN A 396 -17.50 -3.08 -13.80
N ARG A 397 -18.07 -2.45 -12.75
CA ARG A 397 -19.41 -1.84 -12.84
C ARG A 397 -19.46 -0.72 -13.88
N PHE A 398 -18.46 0.15 -13.87
CA PHE A 398 -18.36 1.23 -14.85
C PHE A 398 -18.18 0.71 -16.28
N GLU A 399 -17.42 -0.37 -16.47
CA GLU A 399 -17.28 -1.05 -17.76
C GLU A 399 -18.62 -1.65 -18.25
N ALA A 400 -19.43 -2.19 -17.35
CA ALA A 400 -20.79 -2.62 -17.67
C ALA A 400 -21.70 -1.46 -18.07
N GLU A 401 -21.65 -0.31 -17.37
CA GLU A 401 -22.38 0.92 -17.73
C GLU A 401 -21.93 1.46 -19.10
N TRP A 402 -20.62 1.46 -19.35
CA TRP A 402 -20.04 1.87 -20.64
C TRP A 402 -20.54 0.98 -21.78
N ARG A 403 -20.54 -0.35 -21.60
CA ARG A 403 -21.09 -1.29 -22.57
C ARG A 403 -22.60 -1.10 -22.75
N ALA A 404 -23.36 -0.91 -21.67
CA ALA A 404 -24.81 -0.68 -21.73
C ALA A 404 -25.15 0.60 -22.54
N PHE A 405 -24.29 1.61 -22.51
CA PHE A 405 -24.46 2.83 -23.30
C PHE A 405 -24.12 2.66 -24.78
N PHE A 406 -22.94 2.09 -25.09
CA PHE A 406 -22.41 2.03 -26.46
C PHE A 406 -22.87 0.82 -27.26
N VAL A 407 -22.99 -0.37 -26.65
CA VAL A 407 -23.30 -1.60 -27.40
C VAL A 407 -24.63 -1.51 -28.15
N PRO A 408 -25.75 -1.08 -27.54
CA PRO A 408 -27.01 -1.00 -28.27
C PRO A 408 -26.97 -0.01 -29.45
N ARG A 409 -26.23 1.08 -29.30
CA ARG A 409 -26.00 2.09 -30.35
C ARG A 409 -25.15 1.57 -31.50
N ILE A 410 -24.15 0.73 -31.20
CA ILE A 410 -23.33 0.04 -32.21
C ILE A 410 -24.17 -1.04 -32.92
N MET A 411 -24.87 -1.88 -32.16
CA MET A 411 -25.68 -3.00 -32.68
C MET A 411 -26.87 -2.52 -33.52
N SER A 412 -27.40 -1.31 -33.28
CA SER A 412 -28.51 -0.75 -34.07
C SER A 412 -28.08 -0.08 -35.37
N TYR A 413 -26.77 0.01 -35.65
CA TYR A 413 -26.19 0.75 -36.79
C TYR A 413 -26.49 2.25 -36.81
N ARG A 414 -27.05 2.80 -35.73
CA ARG A 414 -27.34 4.24 -35.62
C ARG A 414 -26.12 5.05 -35.19
N GLY A 415 -25.11 4.40 -34.62
CA GLY A 415 -23.96 5.07 -34.03
C GLY A 415 -24.34 5.88 -32.79
N VAL A 416 -23.49 6.83 -32.40
CA VAL A 416 -23.72 7.72 -31.25
C VAL A 416 -23.88 9.14 -31.78
N LEU A 417 -25.01 9.76 -31.45
CA LEU A 417 -25.27 11.14 -31.86
C LEU A 417 -24.34 12.12 -31.11
N PRO A 418 -23.96 13.26 -31.70
CA PRO A 418 -23.06 14.21 -31.07
C PRO A 418 -23.50 14.66 -29.66
N HIS A 419 -24.81 14.89 -29.46
CA HIS A 419 -25.38 15.28 -28.17
C HIS A 419 -25.40 14.13 -27.15
N ASP A 420 -25.42 12.88 -27.59
CA ASP A 420 -25.45 11.70 -26.70
C ASP A 420 -24.13 11.52 -25.94
N TYR A 421 -23.00 11.99 -26.49
CA TYR A 421 -21.70 11.95 -25.80
C TYR A 421 -21.70 12.72 -24.46
N ALA A 422 -22.57 13.71 -24.31
CA ALA A 422 -22.75 14.41 -23.03
C ALA A 422 -23.30 13.49 -21.92
N ASN A 423 -24.08 12.48 -22.31
CA ASN A 423 -24.74 11.51 -21.43
C ASN A 423 -23.93 10.21 -21.26
N ALA A 424 -22.74 10.11 -21.87
CA ALA A 424 -21.89 8.95 -21.71
C ALA A 424 -21.47 8.79 -20.23
N PRO A 425 -21.47 7.57 -19.68
CA PRO A 425 -21.16 7.35 -18.28
C PRO A 425 -19.73 7.77 -17.97
N ARG A 426 -19.50 8.28 -16.76
CA ARG A 426 -18.19 8.74 -16.28
C ARG A 426 -17.81 8.00 -15.02
N PHE A 427 -16.55 7.57 -14.96
CA PHE A 427 -16.03 6.94 -13.75
C PHE A 427 -15.85 7.97 -12.64
N ALA A 428 -16.41 7.70 -11.47
CA ALA A 428 -16.16 8.47 -10.26
C ALA A 428 -15.78 7.49 -9.13
N TRP A 429 -14.55 7.60 -8.64
CA TRP A 429 -14.09 6.75 -7.54
C TRP A 429 -14.78 7.13 -6.23
N ALA A 430 -15.49 6.17 -5.64
CA ALA A 430 -16.07 6.32 -4.30
C ALA A 430 -15.20 5.60 -3.27
N ASP A 431 -14.39 6.34 -2.51
CA ASP A 431 -13.55 5.78 -1.46
C ASP A 431 -14.35 5.51 -0.18
N ARG A 432 -14.26 4.28 0.33
CA ARG A 432 -14.79 3.88 1.64
C ARG A 432 -13.73 3.14 2.45
N SER A 433 -12.49 3.67 2.46
CA SER A 433 -11.40 3.01 3.18
C SER A 433 -11.65 3.00 4.71
N PRO A 434 -11.57 1.84 5.39
CA PRO A 434 -11.75 1.74 6.82
C PRO A 434 -10.50 2.21 7.58
N TRP A 435 -10.48 3.47 8.04
CA TRP A 435 -9.36 4.04 8.79
C TRP A 435 -9.13 3.40 10.17
N HIS A 436 -10.12 2.69 10.72
CA HIS A 436 -10.02 2.06 12.04
C HIS A 436 -8.93 1.00 12.13
N ALA A 437 -8.56 0.36 11.01
CA ALA A 437 -7.55 -0.68 10.99
C ALA A 437 -6.13 -0.13 11.29
N VAL A 438 -5.82 1.07 10.80
CA VAL A 438 -4.56 1.78 11.08
C VAL A 438 -4.43 2.09 12.58
N TRP A 439 -5.51 2.60 13.20
CA TRP A 439 -5.51 2.89 14.64
C TRP A 439 -5.39 1.62 15.48
N ARG A 440 -6.08 0.54 15.08
CA ARG A 440 -5.99 -0.76 15.76
C ARG A 440 -4.56 -1.28 15.78
N ALA A 441 -3.84 -1.20 14.66
CA ALA A 441 -2.45 -1.60 14.58
C ALA A 441 -1.58 -0.83 15.60
N GLY A 442 -1.67 0.50 15.62
CA GLY A 442 -0.91 1.31 16.60
C GLY A 442 -1.28 1.01 18.06
N LEU A 443 -2.57 0.79 18.35
CA LEU A 443 -3.03 0.42 19.71
C LEU A 443 -2.52 -0.97 20.14
N GLN A 444 -2.51 -1.95 19.24
CA GLN A 444 -1.95 -3.28 19.52
C GLN A 444 -0.45 -3.20 19.84
N GLN A 445 0.30 -2.37 19.11
CA GLN A 445 1.73 -2.16 19.39
C GLN A 445 1.95 -1.48 20.75
N LEU A 446 1.14 -0.48 21.10
CA LEU A 446 1.19 0.15 22.42
C LEU A 446 0.82 -0.83 23.54
N ALA A 447 -0.17 -1.69 23.33
CA ALA A 447 -0.53 -2.72 24.30
C ALA A 447 0.62 -3.71 24.54
N LEU A 448 1.29 -4.16 23.46
CA LEU A 448 2.45 -5.04 23.56
C LEU A 448 3.62 -4.36 24.28
N ALA A 449 3.88 -3.09 23.96
CA ALA A 449 4.89 -2.29 24.66
C ALA A 449 4.56 -2.12 26.15
N ALA A 450 3.29 -1.89 26.50
CA ALA A 450 2.85 -1.78 27.88
C ALA A 450 3.07 -3.08 28.65
N VAL A 451 2.83 -4.24 28.03
CA VAL A 451 3.14 -5.55 28.62
C VAL A 451 4.65 -5.69 28.89
N LEU A 452 5.50 -5.34 27.92
CA LEU A 452 6.97 -5.38 28.09
C LEU A 452 7.42 -4.46 29.24
N LEU A 453 6.87 -3.26 29.34
CA LEU A 453 7.18 -2.32 30.42
C LEU A 453 6.65 -2.78 31.78
N ALA A 454 5.47 -3.39 31.84
CA ALA A 454 4.91 -3.95 33.07
C ALA A 454 5.77 -5.12 33.59
N LEU A 455 6.20 -6.00 32.67
CA LEU A 455 7.16 -7.04 32.99
C LEU A 455 8.49 -6.43 33.46
N LEU A 456 8.99 -5.37 32.80
CA LEU A 456 10.25 -4.69 33.17
C LEU A 456 10.17 -4.17 34.61
N TRP A 457 9.05 -3.55 34.94
CA TRP A 457 8.78 -3.04 36.27
C TRP A 457 8.70 -4.16 37.33
N ARG A 458 8.15 -5.32 37.00
CA ARG A 458 8.13 -6.51 37.88
C ARG A 458 9.53 -7.08 38.11
N CYS A 459 10.39 -7.04 37.09
CA CYS A 459 11.77 -7.53 37.16
C CYS A 459 12.81 -6.50 37.64
N ARG A 460 12.36 -5.28 38.03
CA ARG A 460 13.25 -4.15 38.35
C ARG A 460 14.31 -4.42 39.42
N ALA A 461 14.08 -5.37 40.32
CA ALA A 461 15.04 -5.76 41.35
C ALA A 461 16.38 -6.24 40.76
N ARG A 462 16.39 -6.79 39.53
CA ARG A 462 17.63 -7.19 38.83
C ARG A 462 18.51 -6.00 38.43
N LEU A 463 17.92 -4.82 38.28
CA LEU A 463 18.64 -3.57 37.98
C LEU A 463 19.20 -2.90 39.24
N ALA A 464 18.70 -3.26 40.42
CA ALA A 464 19.22 -2.77 41.70
C ALA A 464 20.45 -3.54 42.18
N ARG A 465 20.80 -4.66 41.52
CA ARG A 465 22.01 -5.41 41.83
C ARG A 465 23.23 -4.69 41.24
N PRO A 466 24.30 -4.50 42.03
CA PRO A 466 25.53 -3.85 41.59
C PRO A 466 26.16 -4.52 40.37
#